data_AF-A0A8B8MS68-F1
#
_entry.id   AF-A0A8B8MS68-F1
#
_cell.length_a   1.000
_cell.length_b   1.000
_cell.length_c   1.000
_cell.angle_alpha   90.00
_cell.angle_beta   90.00
_cell.angle_gamma   90.00
#
_symmetry.space_group_name_H-M   'P 1'
#
loop_
_entity.id
_entity.type
_entity.pdbx_description
1 polymer ?
#
loop_
_entity_poly.entity_id
_entity_poly.type
_entity_poly.pdbx_seq_one_letter_code
_entity_poly.pdbx_strand_id
1 'polypeptide(L)'
;MCTCDAANNWTLDCQPSQLKPTNWSLCPSMQCEGSNLFVGNSTSTSCNRTTCAYAGYTNQTILTALVTNTTCAVSNNFATKDSFRASSWNFFLILILSLLSFHQVK
;
A
#
# COMPACT_ATOMS: atom_id res chain seq x y z
N MET A 1 -6.07 8.13 -16.61
CA MET A 1 -4.63 8.01 -16.31
C MET A 1 -4.46 6.98 -15.22
N CYS A 2 -3.37 6.21 -15.22
CA CYS A 2 -3.06 5.29 -14.14
C CYS A 2 -1.78 5.73 -13.43
N THR A 3 -1.77 5.64 -12.11
CA THR A 3 -0.64 6.00 -11.26
C THR A 3 -0.36 4.86 -10.30
N CYS A 4 0.91 4.71 -9.94
CA CYS A 4 1.36 3.76 -8.93
C CYS A 4 2.30 4.53 -8.02
N ASP A 5 1.90 4.69 -6.76
CA ASP A 5 2.61 5.51 -5.79
C ASP A 5 2.69 4.84 -4.43
N ALA A 6 3.78 5.10 -3.70
CA ALA A 6 4.03 4.54 -2.38
C ALA A 6 2.98 4.98 -1.35
N ALA A 7 2.42 6.19 -1.47
CA ALA A 7 1.36 6.67 -0.58
C ALA A 7 0.06 5.87 -0.72
N ASN A 8 -0.14 5.19 -1.85
CA ASN A 8 -1.27 4.28 -2.09
C ASN A 8 -0.87 2.79 -2.01
N ASN A 9 0.16 2.47 -1.23
CA ASN A 9 0.63 1.10 -1.01
C ASN A 9 0.97 0.35 -2.32
N TRP A 10 1.50 1.06 -3.33
CA TRP A 10 1.80 0.49 -4.65
C TRP A 10 0.57 -0.08 -5.38
N THR A 11 -0.62 0.29 -4.94
CA THR A 11 -1.85 -0.09 -5.62
C THR A 11 -1.98 0.75 -6.89
N LEU A 12 -2.25 0.08 -8.01
CA LEU A 12 -2.49 0.75 -9.28
C LEU A 12 -3.83 1.51 -9.21
N ASP A 13 -3.78 2.84 -9.25
CA ASP A 13 -4.96 3.70 -9.26
C ASP A 13 -5.18 4.26 -10.66
N CYS A 14 -6.33 3.97 -11.25
CA CYS A 14 -6.70 4.36 -12.60
C CYS A 14 -7.97 5.21 -12.59
N GLN A 15 -7.92 6.34 -13.28
CA GLN A 15 -9.07 7.22 -13.49
C GLN A 15 -9.42 7.35 -14.98
N PRO A 16 -10.71 7.56 -15.32
CA PRO A 16 -11.13 7.89 -16.68
C PRO A 16 -10.37 9.11 -17.23
N SER A 17 -9.83 9.01 -18.44
CA SER A 17 -9.12 10.14 -19.08
C SER A 17 -10.05 11.23 -19.61
N GLN A 18 -11.35 10.93 -19.77
CA GLN A 18 -12.33 11.76 -20.48
C GLN A 18 -11.95 12.11 -21.93
N LEU A 19 -10.88 11.50 -22.45
CA LEU A 19 -10.44 11.68 -23.82
C LEU A 19 -11.28 10.76 -24.72
N LYS A 20 -11.94 11.37 -25.70
CA LYS A 20 -12.72 10.65 -26.70
C LYS A 20 -11.80 10.19 -27.83
N PRO A 21 -11.69 8.89 -28.12
CA PRO A 21 -10.95 8.42 -29.29
C PRO A 21 -11.57 8.99 -30.57
N THR A 22 -10.73 9.48 -31.49
CA THR A 22 -11.18 10.18 -32.72
C THR A 22 -12.13 9.35 -33.58
N ASN A 23 -12.02 8.02 -33.51
CA ASN A 23 -12.80 7.09 -34.32
C ASN A 23 -14.11 6.64 -33.65
N TRP A 24 -14.39 7.05 -32.42
CA TRP A 24 -15.56 6.59 -31.67
C TRP A 24 -16.55 7.71 -31.40
N SER A 25 -17.84 7.41 -31.51
CA SER A 25 -18.92 8.35 -31.19
C SER A 25 -19.08 8.56 -29.67
N LEU A 26 -18.77 7.54 -28.87
CA LEU A 26 -18.85 7.55 -27.40
C LEU A 26 -17.69 6.73 -26.80
N CYS A 27 -17.27 7.08 -25.59
CA CYS A 27 -16.34 6.24 -24.83
C CYS A 27 -17.06 4.97 -24.33
N PRO A 28 -16.38 3.81 -24.29
CA PRO A 28 -16.92 2.60 -23.69
C PRO A 28 -17.24 2.84 -22.22
N SER A 29 -18.21 2.10 -21.70
CA SER A 29 -18.53 2.14 -20.28
C SER A 29 -17.32 1.72 -19.45
N MET A 30 -17.11 2.41 -18.34
CA MET A 30 -16.12 2.07 -17.32
C MET A 30 -16.79 1.64 -16.01
N GLN A 31 -18.06 1.24 -16.07
CA GLN A 31 -18.80 0.74 -14.91
C GLN A 31 -18.42 -0.71 -14.64
N CYS A 32 -18.15 -1.04 -13.38
CA CYS A 32 -17.94 -2.42 -12.98
C CYS A 32 -19.24 -3.21 -12.91
N GLU A 33 -19.24 -4.39 -13.50
CA GLU A 33 -20.35 -5.34 -13.47
C GLU A 33 -20.81 -5.64 -12.03
N GLY A 34 -22.13 -5.70 -11.82
CA GLY A 34 -22.72 -5.97 -10.50
C GLY A 34 -22.64 -4.82 -9.50
N SER A 35 -22.27 -3.61 -9.93
CA SER A 35 -22.17 -2.43 -9.06
C SER A 35 -22.56 -1.14 -9.78
N ASN A 36 -22.79 -0.07 -9.02
CA ASN A 36 -22.90 1.30 -9.54
C ASN A 36 -21.55 2.04 -9.50
N LEU A 37 -20.44 1.32 -9.34
CA LEU A 37 -19.10 1.89 -9.28
C LEU A 37 -18.49 1.99 -10.67
N PHE A 38 -17.81 3.09 -10.92
CA PHE A 38 -16.99 3.32 -12.12
C PHE A 38 -15.51 3.20 -11.78
N VAL A 39 -14.67 2.92 -12.77
CA VAL A 39 -13.20 2.82 -12.60
C VAL A 39 -12.67 3.98 -11.75
N GLY A 40 -11.92 3.65 -10.69
CA GLY A 40 -11.35 4.60 -9.73
C GLY A 40 -12.28 4.99 -8.58
N ASN A 41 -13.56 4.59 -8.61
CA ASN A 41 -14.49 4.81 -7.50
C ASN A 41 -14.39 3.65 -6.50
N SER A 42 -14.51 3.99 -5.21
CA SER A 42 -14.60 3.01 -4.13
C SER A 42 -15.82 3.28 -3.26
N THR A 43 -16.45 2.23 -2.77
CA THR A 43 -17.36 2.28 -1.62
C THR A 43 -16.71 1.60 -0.42
N SER A 44 -17.07 2.03 0.79
CA SER A 44 -16.60 1.39 2.01
C SER A 44 -17.79 1.00 2.87
N THR A 45 -17.83 -0.26 3.29
CA THR A 45 -18.82 -0.80 4.22
C THR A 45 -18.06 -1.39 5.40
N SER A 46 -18.18 -0.75 6.56
CA SER A 46 -17.37 -1.07 7.74
C SER A 46 -15.87 -0.98 7.42
N CYS A 47 -15.14 -2.09 7.51
CA CYS A 47 -13.71 -2.14 7.16
C CYS A 47 -13.45 -2.74 5.76
N ASN A 48 -14.49 -3.03 4.99
CA ASN A 48 -14.34 -3.51 3.62
C ASN A 48 -14.43 -2.33 2.67
N ARG A 49 -13.39 -2.12 1.88
CA ARG A 49 -13.37 -1.14 0.79
C ARG A 49 -13.43 -1.87 -0.53
N THR A 50 -14.52 -1.71 -1.25
CA THR A 50 -14.72 -2.24 -2.59
C THR A 50 -14.42 -1.15 -3.61
N THR A 51 -13.53 -1.42 -4.55
CA THR A 51 -13.09 -0.49 -5.59
C THR A 51 -13.36 -1.08 -6.96
N CYS A 52 -13.82 -0.26 -7.89
CA CYS A 52 -13.88 -0.64 -9.29
C CYS A 52 -12.52 -0.39 -9.95
N ALA A 53 -11.81 -1.46 -10.27
CA ALA A 53 -10.47 -1.43 -10.84
C ALA A 53 -10.52 -1.62 -12.36
N TYR A 54 -9.56 -0.99 -13.05
CA TYR A 54 -9.31 -1.25 -14.46
C TYR A 54 -8.59 -2.59 -14.62
N ALA A 55 -9.17 -3.50 -15.41
CA ALA A 55 -8.65 -4.85 -15.63
C ALA A 55 -8.00 -5.04 -17.02
N GLY A 56 -8.09 -4.03 -17.89
CA GLY A 56 -7.50 -4.07 -19.23
C GLY A 56 -8.44 -3.55 -20.31
N TYR A 57 -8.07 -3.79 -21.55
CA TYR A 57 -8.81 -3.33 -22.71
C TYR A 57 -8.68 -4.36 -23.84
N THR A 58 -9.80 -4.74 -24.44
CA THR A 58 -9.85 -5.69 -25.56
C THR A 58 -11.00 -5.34 -26.49
N ASN A 59 -10.79 -5.43 -27.81
CA ASN A 59 -11.84 -5.26 -28.83
C ASN A 59 -12.80 -4.08 -28.57
N GLN A 60 -12.26 -2.90 -28.22
CA GLN A 60 -13.06 -1.67 -28.00
C GLN A 60 -13.89 -1.68 -26.71
N THR A 61 -13.64 -2.64 -25.83
CA THR A 61 -14.27 -2.79 -24.52
C THR A 61 -13.24 -2.61 -23.42
N ILE A 62 -13.60 -1.80 -22.44
CA ILE A 62 -12.83 -1.65 -21.20
C ILE A 62 -13.22 -2.77 -20.26
N LEU A 63 -12.24 -3.53 -19.81
CA LEU A 63 -12.41 -4.58 -18.81
C LEU A 63 -12.28 -3.94 -17.43
N THR A 64 -13.19 -4.30 -16.55
CA THR A 64 -13.28 -3.76 -15.19
C THR A 64 -13.49 -4.88 -14.19
N ALA A 65 -12.98 -4.74 -12.98
CA ALA A 65 -13.13 -5.74 -11.93
C ALA A 65 -13.47 -5.09 -10.58
N LEU A 66 -14.38 -5.70 -9.83
CA LEU A 66 -14.64 -5.33 -8.44
C LEU A 66 -13.55 -5.94 -7.54
N VAL A 67 -12.82 -5.11 -6.83
CA VAL A 67 -11.76 -5.53 -5.90
C VAL A 67 -12.15 -5.10 -4.49
N THR A 68 -12.32 -6.04 -3.58
CA THR A 68 -12.62 -5.75 -2.18
C THR A 68 -11.40 -6.00 -1.32
N ASN A 69 -10.96 -4.97 -0.60
CA ASN A 69 -9.89 -5.05 0.38
C ASN A 69 -10.46 -4.85 1.78
N THR A 70 -10.09 -5.71 2.73
CA THR A 70 -10.47 -5.61 4.13
C THR A 70 -9.35 -4.96 4.93
N THR A 71 -9.63 -3.84 5.59
CA THR A 71 -8.69 -3.11 6.44
C THR A 71 -8.96 -3.29 7.93
N CYS A 72 -9.79 -4.27 8.32
CA CYS A 72 -10.03 -4.58 9.73
C CYS A 72 -8.70 -4.99 10.38
N ALA A 73 -8.42 -4.42 11.57
CA ALA A 73 -7.36 -4.93 12.40
C ALA A 73 -7.68 -6.39 12.76
N VAL A 74 -6.85 -7.32 12.30
CA VAL A 74 -6.92 -8.68 12.82
C VAL A 74 -6.48 -8.59 14.27
N SER A 75 -7.37 -8.98 15.19
CA SER A 75 -7.07 -9.10 16.62
C SER A 75 -6.02 -10.20 16.81
N ASN A 76 -4.76 -9.88 16.56
CA ASN A 76 -3.64 -10.72 16.92
C ASN A 76 -3.37 -10.45 18.41
N ASN A 77 -3.91 -11.29 19.30
CA ASN A 77 -3.66 -11.21 20.74
C ASN A 77 -2.20 -11.54 21.14
N PHE A 78 -1.24 -11.40 20.23
CA PHE A 78 0.18 -11.54 20.50
C PHE A 78 0.78 -10.19 20.88
N ALA A 79 0.30 -9.64 21.99
CA ALA A 79 1.01 -8.55 22.67
C ALA A 79 2.23 -9.15 23.39
N THR A 80 3.29 -9.49 22.67
CA THR A 80 4.60 -9.60 23.30
C THR A 80 5.05 -8.18 23.61
N LYS A 81 4.94 -7.81 24.90
CA LYS A 81 5.57 -6.63 25.47
C LYS A 81 7.09 -6.84 25.39
N ASP A 82 7.67 -6.65 24.22
CA ASP A 82 9.11 -6.55 24.08
C ASP A 82 9.51 -5.17 24.58
N SER A 83 9.71 -5.07 25.90
CA SER A 83 10.48 -4.00 26.47
C SER A 83 11.88 -4.11 25.89
N PHE A 84 12.13 -3.34 24.82
CA PHE A 84 13.46 -3.12 24.27
C PHE A 84 14.29 -2.45 25.36
N ARG A 85 14.88 -3.25 26.25
CA ARG A 85 15.96 -2.80 27.11
C ARG A 85 17.12 -2.56 26.16
N ALA A 86 17.24 -1.32 25.70
CA ALA A 86 18.47 -0.82 25.10
C ALA A 86 19.59 -1.05 26.12
N SER A 87 20.23 -2.22 26.04
CA SER A 87 21.40 -2.56 26.83
C SER A 87 22.48 -1.60 26.36
N SER A 88 22.81 -0.64 27.22
CA SER A 88 23.77 0.42 26.94
C SER A 88 25.13 -0.19 26.64
N TRP A 89 25.53 -0.22 25.36
CA TRP A 89 26.84 -0.67 24.88
C TRP A 89 28.00 0.21 25.40
N ASN A 90 27.70 1.25 26.18
CA ASN A 90 28.68 2.16 26.77
C ASN A 90 29.59 1.49 27.83
N PHE A 91 29.14 0.42 28.49
CA PHE A 91 29.97 -0.24 29.51
C PHE A 91 31.19 -0.95 28.91
N PHE A 92 31.07 -1.54 27.71
CA PHE A 92 32.19 -2.24 27.06
C PHE A 92 33.29 -1.28 26.61
N LEU A 93 32.94 -0.09 26.14
CA LEU A 93 33.92 0.91 25.71
C LEU A 93 34.77 1.44 26.88
N ILE A 94 34.16 1.63 28.05
CA ILE A 94 34.87 2.11 29.26
C ILE A 94 35.91 1.08 29.72
N LEU A 95 35.59 -0.23 29.65
CA LEU A 95 36.51 -1.30 30.05
C LEU A 95 37.72 -1.42 29.11
N ILE A 96 37.50 -1.25 27.80
CA ILE A 96 38.56 -1.32 26.79
C ILE A 96 39.52 -0.12 26.94
N LEU A 97 38.98 1.09 27.14
CA LEU A 97 39.77 2.31 27.36
C LEU A 97 40.67 2.23 28.61
N SER A 98 40.18 1.62 29.69
CA SER A 98 40.96 1.45 30.92
C SER A 98 42.07 0.41 30.76
N LEU A 99 41.84 -0.69 30.05
CA LEU A 99 42.90 -1.68 29.79
C LEU A 99 44.02 -1.14 28.88
N LEU A 100 43.67 -0.30 27.90
CA LEU A 100 44.63 0.35 27.00
C LEU A 100 45.53 1.37 27.74
N SER A 101 44.99 2.12 28.71
CA SER A 101 45.79 3.06 29.49
C SER A 101 46.76 2.36 30.45
N PHE A 102 46.42 1.19 31.00
CA PHE A 102 47.35 0.41 31.82
C PHE A 102 48.48 -0.25 31.01
N HIS A 103 48.25 -0.57 29.73
CA HIS A 103 49.30 -1.15 28.88
C HIS A 103 50.38 -0.11 28.49
N GLN A 104 50.08 1.18 28.52
CA GLN A 104 51.03 2.25 28.15
C GLN A 104 51.92 2.72 29.33
N VAL A 105 51.78 2.12 30.52
CA VAL A 105 52.51 2.53 31.75
C VAL A 105 53.48 1.41 32.23
N LYS A 106 53.94 0.55 31.32
CA LYS A 106 55.04 -0.40 31.57
C LYS A 106 55.99 -0.42 30.39
#